data_AF-W7Q2S1-F1
#
_entry.id   AF-W7Q2S1-F1
#
_cell.length_a   1.000
_cell.length_b   1.000
_cell.length_c   1.000
_cell.angle_alpha   90.00
_cell.angle_beta   90.00
_cell.angle_gamma   90.00
#
_symmetry.space_group_name_H-M   'P 1'
#
loop_
_entity.id
_entity.type
_entity.pdbx_description
1 polymer ?
#
loop_
_entity_poly.entity_id
_entity_poly.type
_entity_poly.pdbx_seq_one_letter_code
_entity_poly.pdbx_strand_id
1 'polypeptide(L)'
;MHYAIGIAFAALLVSLWGLEWVRNPTLAPALIVGVGSVVIPCFIMQPALGIGIAGSRTPKPTITRLKSLAAHLAFAIGLFLAAKAWTLLV
;
A
#
# COMPACT_ATOMS: atom_id res chain seq x y z
N MET A 1 -9.70 -1.37 12.27
CA MET A 1 -9.42 -0.29 11.27
C MET A 1 -8.52 -0.72 10.12
N HIS A 2 -7.45 -1.50 10.34
CA HIS A 2 -6.49 -1.88 9.29
C HIS A 2 -7.12 -2.52 8.04
N TYR A 3 -8.04 -3.48 8.21
CA TYR A 3 -8.75 -4.11 7.09
C TYR A 3 -9.61 -3.13 6.28
N ALA A 4 -10.28 -2.19 6.94
CA ALA A 4 -11.11 -1.19 6.26
C ALA A 4 -10.26 -0.25 5.38
N ILE A 5 -9.07 0.13 5.85
CA ILE A 5 -8.11 0.92 5.06
C ILE A 5 -7.63 0.10 3.85
N GLY A 6 -7.33 -1.19 4.05
CA GLY A 6 -6.97 -2.10 2.96
C GLY A 6 -8.06 -2.21 1.89
N ILE A 7 -9.32 -2.37 2.31
CA ILE A 7 -10.49 -2.38 1.42
C ILE A 7 -10.61 -1.06 0.67
N ALA A 8 -10.42 0.08 1.35
CA ALA A 8 -10.47 1.40 0.72
C ALA A 8 -9.39 1.56 -0.37
N PHE A 9 -8.16 1.10 -0.13
CA PHE A 9 -7.11 1.13 -1.14
C PHE A 9 -7.36 0.16 -2.31
N ALA A 10 -7.90 -1.04 -2.03
CA ALA A 10 -8.31 -1.96 -3.09
C ALA A 10 -9.42 -1.34 -3.96
N ALA A 11 -10.43 -0.72 -3.33
CA ALA A 11 -11.49 0.00 -4.01
C ALA A 11 -10.94 1.19 -4.82
N LEU A 12 -9.99 1.94 -4.26
CA LEU A 12 -9.31 3.03 -4.97
C LEU A 12 -8.61 2.51 -6.24
N LEU A 13 -7.86 1.42 -6.13
CA LEU A 13 -7.20 0.79 -7.29
C LEU A 13 -8.22 0.47 -8.38
N VAL A 14 -9.28 -0.27 -8.04
CA VAL A 14 -10.33 -0.66 -8.99
C VAL A 14 -11.07 0.55 -9.54
N SER A 15 -11.25 1.62 -8.77
CA SER A 15 -11.88 2.85 -9.25
C SER A 15 -11.03 3.60 -10.27
N LEU A 16 -9.69 3.53 -10.15
CA LEU A 16 -8.76 4.23 -11.02
C LEU A 16 -8.42 3.45 -12.30
N TRP A 17 -8.31 2.12 -12.22
CA TRP A 17 -7.97 1.26 -13.36
C TRP A 17 -9.14 0.44 -13.92
N GLY A 18 -10.31 0.52 -13.29
CA GLY A 18 -11.51 -0.20 -13.67
C GLY A 18 -11.53 -1.67 -13.26
N LEU A 19 -12.69 -2.30 -13.46
CA LEU A 19 -12.88 -3.75 -13.25
C LEU A 19 -11.99 -4.59 -14.17
N GLU A 20 -11.54 -4.03 -15.29
CA GLU A 20 -10.65 -4.71 -16.22
C GLU A 20 -9.33 -5.08 -15.58
N TRP A 21 -8.81 -4.27 -14.64
CA TRP A 21 -7.62 -4.65 -13.90
C TRP A 21 -7.84 -5.88 -13.01
N VAL A 22 -9.03 -6.07 -12.46
CA VAL A 22 -9.34 -7.28 -11.67
C VAL A 22 -9.35 -8.53 -12.57
N ARG A 23 -9.80 -8.39 -13.82
CA ARG A 23 -9.85 -9.48 -14.82
C ARG A 23 -8.50 -9.77 -15.45
N ASN A 24 -7.69 -8.75 -15.66
CA ASN A 24 -6.38 -8.81 -16.28
C ASN A 24 -5.34 -8.11 -15.40
N PRO A 25 -5.06 -8.64 -14.20
CA PRO A 25 -4.21 -7.97 -13.22
C PRO A 25 -2.78 -7.86 -13.70
N THR A 26 -2.26 -6.65 -13.58
CA THR A 26 -0.85 -6.30 -13.80
C THR A 26 -0.25 -5.74 -12.52
N LEU A 27 1.07 -5.90 -12.35
CA LEU A 27 1.75 -5.52 -11.11
C LEU A 27 1.83 -4.00 -10.92
N ALA A 28 1.95 -3.22 -12.00
CA ALA A 28 2.22 -1.78 -11.92
C ALA A 28 1.11 -0.98 -11.17
N PRO A 29 -0.19 -1.14 -11.46
CA PRO A 29 -1.24 -0.43 -10.71
C PRO A 29 -1.27 -0.77 -9.22
N ALA A 30 -1.02 -2.03 -8.85
CA ALA A 30 -0.92 -2.43 -7.45
C ALA A 30 0.27 -1.79 -6.75
N LEU A 31 1.43 -1.70 -7.41
CA LEU A 31 2.60 -1.00 -6.88
C LEU A 31 2.34 0.50 -6.72
N ILE A 32 1.68 1.15 -7.68
CA ILE A 32 1.34 2.58 -7.58
C ILE A 32 0.50 2.85 -6.34
N VAL A 33 -0.57 2.09 -6.13
CA VAL A 33 -1.47 2.29 -4.97
C VAL A 33 -0.78 1.89 -3.67
N GLY A 34 -0.16 0.72 -3.62
CA GLY A 34 0.48 0.22 -2.41
C GLY A 34 1.66 1.08 -1.98
N VAL A 35 2.62 1.38 -2.87
CA VAL A 35 3.75 2.27 -2.54
C VAL A 35 3.27 3.70 -2.30
N GLY A 36 2.30 4.21 -3.08
CA GLY A 36 1.73 5.54 -2.90
C GLY A 36 1.13 5.74 -1.50
N SER A 37 0.55 4.68 -0.92
CA SER A 37 -0.02 4.76 0.43
C SER A 37 1.01 5.01 1.53
N VAL A 38 2.33 4.85 1.28
CA VAL A 38 3.43 5.21 2.21
C VAL A 38 3.40 6.70 2.59
N VAL A 39 2.78 7.55 1.76
CA VAL A 39 2.63 8.98 2.06
C VAL A 39 1.87 9.18 3.38
N ILE A 40 0.84 8.37 3.66
CA ILE A 40 0.03 8.49 4.87
C ILE A 40 0.86 8.25 6.14
N PRO A 41 1.57 7.11 6.32
CA PRO A 41 2.39 6.93 7.50
C PRO A 41 3.53 7.95 7.54
N CYS A 42 4.25 8.21 6.46
CA CYS A 42 5.44 9.06 6.52
C CYS A 42 5.16 10.53 6.84
N PHE A 43 4.04 11.10 6.35
CA PHE A 43 3.77 12.53 6.45
C PHE A 43 2.59 12.90 7.35
N ILE A 44 1.75 11.93 7.71
CA ILE A 44 0.59 12.18 8.58
C ILE A 44 0.75 11.42 9.90
N MET A 45 0.83 10.09 9.85
CA MET A 45 0.80 9.29 11.08
C MET A 45 2.10 9.42 11.89
N GLN A 46 3.27 9.29 11.26
CA GLN A 46 4.56 9.36 11.94
C GLN A 46 4.77 10.75 12.61
N PRO A 47 4.47 11.89 11.94
CA PRO A 47 4.45 13.18 12.62
C PRO A 47 3.46 13.27 13.78
N ALA A 48 2.22 12.81 13.60
CA ALA A 48 1.19 12.84 14.66
C ALA A 48 1.56 11.99 15.88
N LEU A 49 2.35 10.93 15.69
CA LEU A 49 2.90 10.08 16.74
C LEU A 49 4.18 10.65 17.39
N GLY A 50 4.64 11.85 17.00
CA GLY A 50 5.82 12.49 17.56
C GLY A 50 7.16 11.93 17.03
N ILE A 51 7.15 10.93 16.15
CA ILE A 51 8.35 10.30 15.59
C ILE A 51 8.93 11.07 14.38
N GLY A 52 8.30 12.20 14.03
CA GLY A 52 8.75 13.13 12.99
C GLY A 52 8.38 12.71 11.56
N ILE A 53 8.63 13.60 10.59
CA ILE A 53 8.41 13.34 9.17
C ILE A 53 9.31 12.20 8.71
N ALA A 54 8.71 11.16 8.11
CA ALA A 54 9.38 9.96 7.66
C ALA A 54 10.30 9.34 8.74
N GLY A 55 9.86 9.37 10.00
CA GLY A 55 10.55 8.76 11.14
C GLY A 55 11.85 9.47 11.53
N SER A 56 12.01 10.75 11.18
CA SER A 56 13.25 11.51 11.37
C SER A 56 13.72 11.62 12.81
N ARG A 57 12.83 11.47 13.80
CA ARG A 57 13.18 11.52 15.24
C ARG A 57 13.38 10.13 15.86
N THR A 58 13.32 9.05 15.07
CA THR A 58 13.62 7.70 15.56
C THR A 58 15.14 7.47 15.64
N PRO A 59 15.64 6.57 16.52
CA PRO A 59 17.08 6.27 16.59
C PRO A 59 17.70 5.75 15.29
N LYS A 60 16.88 5.16 14.40
CA LYS A 60 17.29 4.59 13.11
C LYS A 60 16.33 5.00 11.99
N PRO A 61 16.36 6.26 11.51
CA PRO A 61 15.36 6.81 10.59
C PRO A 61 15.31 6.06 9.25
N THR A 62 16.46 5.67 8.70
CA THR A 62 16.53 4.89 7.46
C THR A 62 15.82 3.54 7.60
N ILE A 63 16.02 2.84 8.73
CA ILE A 63 15.36 1.56 8.99
C ILE A 63 13.85 1.75 9.13
N THR A 64 13.41 2.81 9.79
CA THR A 64 11.98 3.16 9.90
C THR A 64 11.34 3.35 8.53
N ARG A 65 12.01 4.08 7.62
CA ARG A 65 11.54 4.28 6.24
C ARG A 65 11.49 2.99 5.44
N LEU A 66 12.56 2.18 5.51
CA LEU A 66 12.64 0.89 4.81
C LEU A 66 11.56 -0.08 5.29
N LYS A 67 11.31 -0.14 6.60
CA LYS A 67 10.21 -0.96 7.15
C LYS A 67 8.85 -0.49 6.67
N SER A 68 8.61 0.83 6.64
CA SER A 68 7.37 1.39 6.11
C SER A 68 7.20 1.01 4.64
N LEU A 69 8.23 1.22 3.81
CA LEU A 69 8.19 0.86 2.40
C LEU A 69 7.99 -0.65 2.18
N ALA A 70 8.69 -1.50 2.92
CA ALA A 70 8.58 -2.95 2.83
C ALA A 70 7.16 -3.45 3.14
N ALA A 71 6.52 -2.90 4.19
CA ALA A 71 5.13 -3.24 4.51
C ALA A 71 4.16 -2.88 3.38
N HIS A 72 4.40 -1.75 2.71
CA HIS A 72 3.54 -1.26 1.63
C HIS A 72 3.80 -1.96 0.30
N LEU A 73 5.04 -2.40 0.05
CA LEU A 73 5.36 -3.31 -1.03
C LEU A 73 4.72 -4.68 -0.83
N ALA A 74 4.76 -5.23 0.39
CA ALA A 74 4.08 -6.48 0.70
C ALA A 74 2.57 -6.37 0.47
N PHE A 75 1.96 -5.25 0.87
CA PHE A 75 0.56 -4.97 0.56
C PHE A 75 0.28 -4.89 -0.95
N ALA A 76 1.11 -4.17 -1.73
CA ALA A 76 0.98 -4.09 -3.19
C ALA A 76 1.06 -5.47 -3.87
N ILE A 77 2.04 -6.28 -3.49
CA ILE A 77 2.20 -7.64 -4.00
C ILE A 77 0.98 -8.48 -3.60
N GLY A 78 0.49 -8.35 -2.37
CA GLY A 78 -0.73 -9.01 -1.90
C GLY A 78 -1.96 -8.66 -2.73
N LEU A 79 -2.17 -7.39 -3.08
CA LEU A 79 -3.27 -6.96 -3.96
C LEU A 79 -3.18 -7.61 -5.34
N PHE A 80 -1.99 -7.61 -5.94
CA PHE A 80 -1.76 -8.22 -7.25
C PHE A 80 -2.00 -9.74 -7.22
N LEU A 81 -1.44 -10.43 -6.22
CA LEU A 81 -1.61 -11.88 -6.06
C LEU A 81 -3.05 -12.26 -5.77
N ALA A 82 -3.78 -11.47 -4.97
CA ALA A 82 -5.20 -11.70 -4.71
C ALA A 82 -6.03 -11.57 -6.00
N ALA A 83 -5.78 -10.53 -6.80
CA ALA A 83 -6.45 -10.38 -8.10
C ALA A 83 -6.07 -11.52 -9.06
N LYS A 84 -4.79 -11.93 -9.10
CA LYS A 84 -4.35 -13.10 -9.89
C LYS A 84 -5.03 -14.38 -9.44
N ALA A 85 -5.11 -14.64 -8.14
CA ALA A 85 -5.80 -15.79 -7.60
C ALA A 85 -7.30 -15.74 -7.95
N TRP A 86 -7.93 -14.57 -7.89
CA TRP A 86 -9.31 -14.38 -8.31
C TRP A 86 -9.51 -14.80 -9.77
N THR A 87 -8.65 -14.39 -10.70
CA THR A 87 -8.73 -14.80 -12.12
C THR A 87 -8.57 -16.30 -12.39
N LEU A 88 -8.10 -17.07 -11.40
CA LEU A 88 -8.01 -18.54 -11.50
C LEU A 88 -9.27 -19.24 -10.95
N LEU A 89 -10.11 -18.51 -10.21
CA LEU A 89 -11.29 -19.03 -9.53
C LEU A 89 -12.60 -18.69 -10.26
N VAL A 90 -12.59 -17.69 -11.14
CA VAL A 90 -13.72 -17.27 -11.98
C VAL A 90 -13.38 -17.37 -13.44
#